data_AF-A0A392RDY5-F1
#
_entry.id   AF-A0A392RDY5-F1
#
_cell.length_a   1.000
_cell.length_b   1.000
_cell.length_c   1.000
_cell.angle_alpha   90.00
_cell.angle_beta   90.00
_cell.angle_gamma   90.00
#
_symmetry.space_group_name_H-M   'P 1'
#
loop_
_entity.id
_entity.type
_entity.pdbx_description
1 polymer ?
#
loop_
_entity_poly.entity_id
_entity_poly.type
_entity_poly.pdbx_seq_one_letter_code
_entity_poly.pdbx_strand_id
1 'polypeptide(L)' 'SDALATLILNKLRAGIKVCAIKAPGFGENRKSGLQDLAVLTGGQLITEELGLNLEKVDLDVFGSCKKVSV' A
#
# COMPACT_ATOMS: atom_id res chain seq x y z
N SER A 1 -12.06 11.01 2.13
CA SER A 1 -11.21 11.93 2.93
C SER A 1 -10.87 11.36 4.30
N ASP A 2 -11.66 10.42 4.81
CA ASP A 2 -11.60 10.01 6.22
C ASP A 2 -10.48 9.02 6.53
N ALA A 3 -10.07 8.18 5.57
CA ALA A 3 -9.01 7.18 5.79
C ALA A 3 -7.68 7.80 6.25
N LEU A 4 -7.25 8.89 5.62
CA LEU A 4 -6.00 9.57 5.99
C LEU A 4 -6.07 10.22 7.37
N ALA A 5 -7.22 10.80 7.73
CA ALA A 5 -7.44 11.35 9.06
C ALA A 5 -7.33 10.26 10.13
N THR A 6 -7.94 9.09 9.89
CA THR A 6 -7.85 7.93 10.79
C THR A 6 -6.41 7.44 10.94
N LEU A 7 -5.64 7.38 9.85
CA LEU A 7 -4.22 6.99 9.91
C LEU A 7 -3.39 7.98 10.75
N ILE A 8 -3.62 9.28 10.59
CA ILE A 8 -2.93 10.32 11.37
C ILE A 8 -3.29 10.21 12.86
N LEU A 9 -4.57 10.06 13.17
CA LEU A 9 -5.04 9.90 14.54
C LEU A 9 -4.43 8.65 15.20
N ASN A 10 -4.37 7.54 14.48
CA ASN A 10 -3.76 6.30 14.97
C ASN A 10 -2.25 6.41 15.15
N LYS A 11 -1.56 7.14 14.27
CA LYS A 11 -0.13 7.43 14.43
C LYS A 11 0.14 8.26 15.69
N LEU A 12 -0.67 9.28 15.94
CA LEU A 12 -0.50 10.21 17.06
C LEU A 12 -0.94 9.61 18.42
N ARG A 13 -2.06 8.87 18.44
CA ARG A 13 -2.67 8.39 19.68
C ARG A 13 -2.27 6.96 20.04
N ALA A 14 -2.21 6.07 19.05
CA ALA A 14 -1.96 4.64 19.27
C ALA A 14 -0.50 4.24 19.01
N GLY A 15 0.35 5.18 18.56
CA GLY A 15 1.77 4.91 18.26
C GLY A 15 1.99 3.99 17.06
N ILE A 16 0.96 3.79 16.22
CA ILE A 16 1.06 2.94 15.03
C ILE A 16 1.99 3.60 14.01
N LYS A 17 3.07 2.90 13.66
CA LYS A 17 4.04 3.36 12.66
C LYS A 17 3.48 3.12 11.26
N VAL A 18 2.78 4.11 10.72
CA VAL A 18 2.20 4.08 9.38
C VAL A 18 2.61 5.29 8.54
N CYS A 19 2.75 5.06 7.23
CA CYS A 19 2.99 6.08 6.22
C CYS A 19 2.18 5.73 4.97
N ALA A 20 1.65 6.75 4.28
CA ALA A 20 0.94 6.60 3.02
C ALA A 20 1.53 7.57 2.00
N ILE A 21 1.92 7.04 0.84
CA ILE A 21 2.42 7.83 -0.29
C ILE A 21 1.51 7.62 -1.50
N LYS A 22 1.53 8.57 -2.43
CA LYS A 22 0.85 8.39 -3.71
C LYS A 22 1.63 7.40 -4.56
N ALA A 23 0.92 6.54 -5.28
CA ALA A 23 1.54 5.66 -6.26
C ALA A 23 2.29 6.49 -7.33
N PRO A 24 3.50 6.06 -7.73
CA PRO A 24 4.25 6.76 -8.78
C PRO A 24 3.56 6.61 -10.14
N GLY A 25 3.61 7.66 -10.95
CA GLY A 25 3.08 7.64 -12.32
C GLY A 25 1.55 7.67 -12.46
N PHE A 26 1.11 7.48 -13.70
CA PHE A 26 -0.30 7.58 -14.13
C PHE A 26 -0.65 6.50 -15.15
N GLY A 27 -1.92 6.11 -15.21
CA GLY A 27 -2.41 5.09 -16.17
C GLY A 27 -1.68 3.76 -16.05
N GLU A 28 -1.30 3.17 -17.19
CA GLU A 28 -0.57 1.90 -17.25
C GLU A 28 0.83 1.98 -16.61
N ASN A 29 1.50 3.13 -16.69
CA ASN A 29 2.80 3.31 -16.02
C ASN A 29 2.67 3.19 -14.49
N ARG A 30 1.52 3.58 -13.93
CA ARG A 30 1.25 3.40 -12.50
C ARG A 30 1.13 1.93 -12.15
N LYS A 31 0.38 1.16 -12.94
CA LYS A 31 0.18 -0.27 -12.69
C LYS A 31 1.50 -1.03 -12.80
N SER A 32 2.26 -0.76 -13.87
CA SER A 32 3.58 -1.36 -14.07
C SER A 32 4.54 -1.05 -12.92
N GLY A 33 4.66 0.23 -12.53
CA GLY A 33 5.55 0.62 -11.42
C GLY A 33 5.12 0.05 -10.06
N LEU A 34 3.82 -0.09 -9.81
CA LEU A 34 3.31 -0.75 -8.60
C LEU A 34 3.54 -2.26 -8.63
N GLN A 35 3.43 -2.89 -9.80
CA GLN A 35 3.72 -4.32 -9.97
C GLN A 35 5.20 -4.61 -9.69
N ASP A 36 6.11 -3.75 -10.16
CA ASP A 36 7.54 -3.88 -9.87
C ASP A 36 7.82 -3.77 -8.36
N LEU A 37 7.17 -2.83 -7.68
CA LEU A 37 7.29 -2.69 -6.22
C LEU A 37 6.73 -3.90 -5.47
N ALA A 38 5.61 -4.45 -5.93
CA ALA A 38 5.01 -5.66 -5.37
C ALA A 38 6.00 -6.84 -5.49
N VAL A 39 6.57 -7.06 -6.67
CA VAL A 39 7.59 -8.10 -6.91
C VAL A 39 8.83 -7.88 -6.05
N LEU A 40 9.34 -6.65 -5.96
CA LEU A 40 10.54 -6.32 -5.17
C LEU A 40 10.36 -6.60 -3.68
N THR A 41 9.16 -6.35 -3.15
CA THR A 41 8.83 -6.54 -1.73
C THR A 41 8.23 -7.90 -1.42
N GLY A 42 7.96 -8.72 -2.44
CA GLY A 42 7.25 -10.00 -2.30
C GLY A 42 5.77 -9.87 -1.96
N GLY A 43 5.18 -8.68 -2.15
CA GLY A 43 3.75 -8.43 -1.97
C GLY A 43 2.95 -8.63 -3.27
N GLN A 44 1.65 -8.42 -3.19
CA GLN A 44 0.75 -8.47 -4.34
C GLN A 44 0.05 -7.13 -4.56
N LEU A 45 -0.01 -6.70 -5.82
CA LEU A 45 -0.72 -5.50 -6.20
C LEU A 45 -2.24 -5.73 -6.11
N ILE A 46 -2.91 -4.95 -5.25
CA ILE A 46 -4.37 -5.00 -5.10
C ILE A 46 -4.99 -4.03 -6.09
N THR A 47 -5.72 -4.56 -7.08
CA THR A 47 -6.53 -3.77 -8.01
C THR A 47 -7.91 -4.40 -8.19
N GLU A 48 -8.91 -3.55 -8.44
CA GLU A 48 -10.27 -4.00 -8.75
C GLU A 48 -10.32 -4.78 -10.07
N GLU A 49 -9.41 -4.48 -11.02
CA GLU A 49 -9.30 -5.20 -12.30
C GLU A 49 -8.87 -6.67 -12.12
N LEU A 50 -8.10 -6.96 -11.09
CA LEU A 50 -7.69 -8.32 -10.73
C LEU A 50 -8.71 -9.02 -9.80
N GLY A 51 -9.86 -8.37 -9.52
CA GLY A 51 -10.91 -8.90 -8.65
C GLY A 51 -10.54 -8.90 -7.16
N LEU A 52 -9.45 -8.23 -6.77
CA LEU A 52 -9.00 -8.14 -5.40
C LEU A 52 -9.62 -6.92 -4.72
N ASN A 53 -10.41 -7.17 -3.67
CA ASN A 53 -11.03 -6.11 -2.86
C ASN A 53 -10.23 -5.90 -1.58
N LEU A 54 -9.89 -4.64 -1.28
CA LEU A 54 -9.12 -4.27 -0.08
C LEU A 54 -9.72 -4.79 1.23
N GLU A 55 -11.04 -5.03 1.28
CA GLU A 55 -11.75 -5.54 2.46
C GLU A 55 -11.55 -7.04 2.71
N LYS A 56 -11.20 -7.82 1.68
CA LYS A 56 -11.08 -9.29 1.74
C LYS A 56 -9.64 -9.77 1.62
N VAL A 57 -8.69 -8.85 1.79
CA VAL A 57 -7.27 -9.10 1.60
C VAL A 57 -6.67 -9.63 2.91
N ASP A 58 -5.98 -10.77 2.80
CA ASP A 58 -5.23 -11.36 3.90
C ASP A 58 -3.83 -10.77 4.04
N LEU A 59 -3.18 -11.07 5.17
CA LEU A 59 -1.84 -10.55 5.47
C LEU A 59 -0.77 -11.02 4.47
N ASP A 60 -1.04 -12.08 3.72
CA ASP A 60 -0.11 -12.70 2.78
C ASP A 60 0.20 -11.82 1.56
N VAL A 61 -0.64 -10.83 1.26
CA VAL A 61 -0.36 -9.91 0.13
C VAL A 61 0.60 -8.78 0.50
N PHE A 62 0.85 -8.54 1.79
CA PHE A 62 1.72 -7.44 2.19
C PHE A 62 3.18 -7.80 1.92
N GLY A 63 3.86 -6.91 1.19
CA GLY A 63 5.30 -7.01 0.98
C GLY A 63 6.10 -6.68 2.24
N SER A 64 7.34 -7.16 2.30
CA SER A 64 8.29 -6.86 3.37
C SER A 64 9.55 -6.22 2.81
N CYS A 65 10.19 -5.36 3.61
CA CYS A 65 11.46 -4.75 3.24
C CYS A 65 12.29 -4.41 4.48
N LYS A 66 13.62 -4.33 4.31
CA LYS A 66 14.56 -4.12 5.42
C LYS A 66 14.52 -2.70 5.97
N LYS A 67 14.35 -1.70 5.09
CA LYS A 67 14.34 -0.28 5.45
C LYS A 67 13.49 0.49 4.43
N VAL A 68 12.61 1.34 4.95
CA VAL A 68 11.86 2.32 4.15
C VAL A 68 12.31 3.71 4.58
N SER A 69 12.58 4.57 3.60
CA SER A 69 12.76 6.01 3.79
C SER A 69 11.72 6.69 2.93
N VAL A 70 10.85 7.48 3.56
CA VAL A 70 9.81 8.28 2.88
C VAL A 70 10.25 9.73 2.89
#